data_AF-A0A8S2K7N8-F1
#
_entry.id   AF-A0A8S2K7N8-F1
#
_cell.length_a   1.000
_cell.length_b   1.000
_cell.length_c   1.000
_cell.angle_alpha   90.00
_cell.angle_beta   90.00
_cell.angle_gamma   90.00
#
_symmetry.space_group_name_H-M   'P 1'
#
loop_
_entity.id
_entity.type
_entity.pdbx_description
1 polymer ?
#
loop_
_entity_poly.entity_id
_entity_poly.type
_entity_poly.pdbx_seq_one_letter_code
_entity_poly.pdbx_strand_id
1 'polypeptide(L)'
;RIAVSAKTIDNNDVEEMNDGESLKEHDDSSITKRYSRAHIFSPCPHDLTCPKAQLNIPCRIATRFRPLQIFDFQQNVPDFEIAQMSYIVVRKGERDKNDIYGTWPRVIEPIVDRKNHQHVRLCCPNGEYVNVPISKNKHGAGLHRLSHHAAPGDIFPVTAELIEDKSTTNKENEIISSPRRRRAYRT
;
A
#
# COMPACT_ATOMS: atom_id res chain seq x y z
N ARG A 1 3.28 18.08 -18.01
CA ARG A 1 4.45 17.92 -17.12
C ARG A 1 4.26 18.90 -15.98
N ILE A 2 3.82 18.44 -14.81
CA ILE A 2 3.59 19.34 -13.68
C ILE A 2 4.87 19.34 -12.85
N ALA A 3 5.60 20.45 -12.92
CA ALA A 3 6.72 20.71 -12.03
C ALA A 3 6.15 21.21 -10.71
N VAL A 4 6.47 20.53 -9.61
CA VAL A 4 6.22 21.05 -8.26
C VAL A 4 7.53 21.67 -7.80
N SER A 5 7.59 23.00 -7.82
CA SER A 5 8.68 23.77 -7.24
C SER A 5 8.45 23.82 -5.73
N ALA A 6 9.33 23.17 -4.97
CA ALA A 6 9.38 23.32 -3.52
C ALA A 6 9.92 24.73 -3.23
N LYS A 7 9.07 25.60 -2.65
CA LYS A 7 9.53 26.83 -2.03
C LYS A 7 10.01 26.51 -0.62
N THR A 8 11.30 26.63 -0.41
CA THR A 8 11.90 26.85 0.91
C THR A 8 11.31 28.15 1.44
N ILE A 9 10.69 28.12 2.62
CA ILE A 9 10.22 29.33 3.29
C ILE A 9 11.43 29.83 4.09
N ASP A 10 12.06 30.89 3.57
CA ASP A 10 13.01 31.69 4.31
C ASP A 10 12.24 32.50 5.36
N ASN A 11 12.68 32.37 6.62
CA ASN A 11 12.15 33.14 7.74
C ASN A 11 12.74 34.55 7.67
N ASN A 12 12.01 35.51 7.11
CA ASN A 12 12.14 36.94 7.41
C ASN A 12 10.92 37.67 6.83
N ASP A 13 10.49 38.72 7.52
CA ASP A 13 9.33 39.59 7.26
C ASP A 13 8.02 39.17 7.96
N VAL A 14 8.06 39.12 9.30
CA VAL A 14 6.96 39.64 10.11
C VAL A 14 7.53 40.82 10.88
N GLU A 15 7.17 42.03 10.45
CA GLU A 15 7.46 43.25 11.19
C GLU A 15 6.82 43.19 12.58
N GLU A 16 7.62 43.52 13.58
CA GLU A 16 7.25 43.64 14.98
C GLU A 16 6.26 44.78 15.19
N MET A 17 5.18 44.52 15.93
CA MET A 17 4.66 45.51 16.86
C MET A 17 4.48 44.83 18.21
N ASN A 18 5.15 45.46 19.18
CA ASN A 18 5.55 44.94 20.46
C ASN A 18 4.78 45.74 21.53
N ASP A 19 3.89 45.08 22.26
CA ASP A 19 3.39 45.56 23.54
C ASP A 19 3.65 44.48 24.60
N GLY A 20 4.71 44.72 25.36
CA GLY A 20 5.33 43.76 26.26
C GLY A 20 4.40 43.30 27.37
N GLU A 21 4.19 41.99 27.42
CA GLU A 21 3.89 41.29 28.65
C GLU A 21 4.68 39.96 28.66
N SER A 22 5.44 39.75 29.73
CA SER A 22 6.41 38.67 29.86
C SER A 22 5.74 37.29 29.72
N LEU A 23 5.90 36.65 28.56
CA LEU A 23 5.44 35.28 28.33
C LEU A 23 6.29 34.32 29.16
N LYS A 24 5.69 33.82 30.24
CA LYS A 24 6.16 32.62 30.92
C LYS A 24 6.22 31.50 29.87
N GLU A 25 7.37 30.84 29.75
CA GLU A 25 7.54 29.64 28.94
C GLU A 25 6.48 28.61 29.37
N HIS A 26 5.40 28.53 28.59
CA HIS A 26 4.41 27.50 28.75
C HIS A 26 4.94 26.25 28.06
N ASP A 27 5.26 25.25 28.89
CA ASP A 27 5.62 23.90 28.50
C ASP A 27 4.75 23.35 27.34
N ASP A 28 5.38 23.27 26.16
CA ASP A 28 4.83 22.74 24.91
C ASP A 28 4.57 21.21 24.97
N SER A 29 4.78 20.57 26.13
CA SER A 29 4.35 19.20 26.36
C SER A 29 2.84 19.01 26.18
N SER A 30 2.03 20.07 26.36
CA SER A 30 0.57 19.96 26.30
C SER A 30 -0.01 19.91 24.89
N ILE A 31 0.67 20.49 23.89
CA ILE A 31 0.27 20.42 22.47
C ILE A 31 0.70 19.08 21.86
N THR A 32 1.91 18.63 22.18
CA THR A 32 2.43 17.31 21.76
C THR A 32 1.69 16.14 22.40
N LYS A 33 1.14 16.29 23.61
CA LYS A 33 0.26 15.28 24.26
C LYS A 33 -1.11 15.15 23.57
N ARG A 34 -1.57 16.19 22.87
CA ARG A 34 -2.88 16.24 22.19
C ARG A 34 -2.87 15.64 20.79
N TYR A 35 -1.70 15.51 20.16
CA TYR A 35 -1.53 14.62 19.02
C TYR A 35 -1.45 13.19 19.52
N SER A 36 -2.61 12.59 19.77
CA SER A 36 -2.74 11.16 19.93
C SER A 36 -1.92 10.47 18.85
N ARG A 37 -1.00 9.57 19.25
CA ARG A 37 -0.26 8.69 18.33
C ARG A 37 -1.21 8.18 17.24
N ALA A 38 -0.76 8.08 16.00
CA ALA A 38 -1.57 7.58 14.89
C ALA A 38 -0.74 6.61 14.06
N HIS A 39 -1.42 5.70 13.37
CA HIS A 39 -0.79 4.70 12.51
C HIS A 39 -1.53 4.56 11.18
N ILE A 40 -0.83 4.04 10.18
CA ILE A 40 -1.36 3.77 8.84
C ILE A 40 -2.27 2.54 8.93
N PHE A 41 -3.57 2.73 8.77
CA PHE A 41 -4.52 1.62 8.69
C PHE A 41 -4.48 0.94 7.32
N SER A 42 -4.34 1.71 6.25
CA SER A 42 -4.34 1.23 4.87
C SER A 42 -3.68 2.25 3.94
N PRO A 43 -3.08 1.89 2.79
CA PRO A 43 -2.86 0.54 2.27
C PRO A 43 -1.63 -0.15 2.84
N CYS A 44 -0.64 0.57 3.35
CA CYS A 44 0.54 -0.11 3.88
C CYS A 44 0.20 -0.76 5.24
N PRO A 45 0.58 -2.03 5.49
CA PRO A 45 0.41 -2.66 6.81
C PRO A 45 1.49 -2.23 7.81
N HIS A 46 2.33 -1.26 7.47
CA HIS A 46 3.46 -0.78 8.26
C HIS A 46 3.44 0.73 8.41
N ASP A 47 4.12 1.24 9.44
CA ASP A 47 4.35 2.66 9.69
C ASP A 47 5.79 3.10 9.31
N LEU A 48 6.50 2.22 8.60
CA LEU A 48 7.88 2.39 8.13
C LEU A 48 7.93 3.01 6.72
N THR A 49 9.14 3.34 6.26
CA THR A 49 9.38 3.77 4.88
C THR A 49 8.88 2.72 3.89
N CYS A 50 8.00 3.12 2.97
CA CYS A 50 7.43 2.19 1.98
C CYS A 50 8.52 1.66 1.02
N PRO A 51 8.59 0.34 0.78
CA PRO A 51 9.60 -0.23 -0.10
C PRO A 51 9.41 0.22 -1.56
N LYS A 52 8.16 0.43 -2.00
CA LYS A 52 7.90 1.02 -3.33
C LYS A 52 8.41 2.47 -3.42
N ALA A 53 8.31 3.25 -2.34
CA ALA A 53 8.83 4.61 -2.31
C ALA A 53 10.36 4.64 -2.38
N GLN A 54 11.05 3.69 -1.72
CA GLN A 54 12.51 3.54 -1.84
C GLN A 54 12.96 3.24 -3.27
N LEU A 55 12.16 2.47 -4.01
CA LEU A 55 12.39 2.17 -5.42
C LEU A 55 11.91 3.29 -6.37
N ASN A 56 11.41 4.41 -5.84
CA ASN A 56 10.80 5.50 -6.61
C ASN A 56 9.66 5.04 -7.53
N ILE A 57 8.91 4.01 -7.10
CA ILE A 57 7.75 3.45 -7.79
C ILE A 57 6.48 3.89 -7.05
N PRO A 58 5.47 4.45 -7.72
CA PRO A 58 4.24 4.89 -7.06
C PRO A 58 3.44 3.69 -6.53
N CYS A 59 3.04 3.74 -5.26
CA CYS A 59 2.18 2.74 -4.65
C CYS A 59 0.71 3.00 -5.04
N ARG A 60 0.26 2.38 -6.13
CA ARG A 60 -1.10 2.53 -6.68
C ARG A 60 -1.93 1.26 -6.56
N ILE A 61 -3.24 1.44 -6.43
CA ILE A 61 -4.26 0.40 -6.57
C ILE A 61 -5.09 0.66 -7.82
N ALA A 62 -5.51 -0.41 -8.48
CA ALA A 62 -6.41 -0.36 -9.63
C ALA A 62 -7.86 -0.55 -9.15
N THR A 63 -8.67 0.48 -9.27
CA THR A 63 -10.06 0.47 -8.81
C THR A 63 -11.00 0.52 -10.00
N ARG A 64 -11.92 -0.44 -10.07
CA ARG A 64 -12.99 -0.46 -11.06
C ARG A 64 -14.09 0.50 -10.62
N PHE A 65 -14.51 1.41 -11.49
CA PHE A 65 -15.62 2.33 -11.22
C PHE A 65 -16.54 2.41 -12.45
N ARG A 66 -17.78 2.83 -12.23
CA ARG A 66 -18.70 3.13 -13.32
C ARG A 66 -18.67 4.65 -13.56
N PRO A 67 -18.32 5.12 -14.76
CA PRO A 67 -18.34 6.55 -15.06
C PRO A 67 -19.76 7.09 -14.93
N LEU A 68 -19.87 8.32 -14.39
CA LEU A 68 -21.16 9.00 -14.27
C LEU A 68 -21.49 9.65 -15.63
N GLN A 69 -22.66 9.31 -16.20
CA GLN A 69 -23.12 9.83 -17.49
C GLN A 69 -23.75 11.23 -17.33
N ILE A 70 -23.02 12.18 -16.72
CA ILE A 70 -23.58 13.50 -16.37
C ILE A 70 -23.65 14.42 -17.60
N PHE A 71 -22.76 14.22 -18.58
CA PHE A 71 -22.68 15.07 -19.78
C PHE A 71 -22.50 14.29 -21.10
N ASP A 72 -22.48 12.96 -21.05
CA ASP A 72 -22.27 12.12 -22.23
C ASP A 72 -23.60 11.81 -22.93
N PHE A 73 -23.89 12.59 -23.98
CA PHE A 73 -24.86 12.21 -25.01
C PHE A 73 -24.33 11.10 -25.95
N GLN A 74 -23.15 10.53 -25.66
CA GLN A 74 -22.51 9.50 -26.47
C GLN A 74 -22.98 8.10 -26.07
N GLN A 75 -23.50 7.34 -27.03
CA GLN A 75 -24.04 5.98 -26.83
C GLN A 75 -23.00 4.89 -26.54
N ASN A 76 -21.72 5.23 -26.34
CA ASN A 76 -20.60 4.28 -26.26
C ASN A 76 -19.74 4.45 -24.99
N VAL A 77 -20.36 4.77 -23.85
CA VAL A 77 -19.65 4.76 -22.57
C VAL A 77 -19.49 3.30 -22.10
N PRO A 78 -18.28 2.83 -21.79
CA PRO A 78 -18.10 1.47 -21.26
C PRO A 78 -18.82 1.32 -19.92
N ASP A 79 -19.32 0.11 -19.63
CA ASP A 79 -20.00 -0.20 -18.36
C ASP A 79 -19.15 0.07 -17.11
N PHE A 80 -17.83 0.10 -17.29
CA PHE A 80 -16.84 0.34 -16.26
C PHE A 80 -15.51 0.82 -16.83
N GLU A 81 -14.77 1.52 -16.00
CA GLU A 81 -13.38 1.92 -16.22
C GLU A 81 -12.49 1.50 -15.04
N ILE A 82 -11.17 1.55 -15.25
CA ILE A 82 -10.18 1.24 -14.21
C ILE A 82 -9.37 2.50 -13.95
N ALA A 83 -9.51 3.06 -12.75
CA ALA A 83 -8.68 4.17 -12.28
C ALA A 83 -7.48 3.66 -11.49
N GLN A 84 -6.32 4.26 -11.72
CA GLN A 84 -5.15 4.08 -10.86
C GLN A 84 -5.16 5.16 -9.80
N MET A 85 -5.24 4.78 -8.53
CA MET A 85 -5.29 5.73 -7.40
C MET A 85 -4.29 5.35 -6.31
N SER A 86 -3.88 6.34 -5.53
CA SER A 86 -3.13 6.18 -4.29
C SER A 86 -3.95 6.82 -3.18
N TYR A 87 -4.04 6.15 -2.03
CA TYR A 87 -4.80 6.63 -0.89
C TYR A 87 -4.02 6.30 0.39
N ILE A 88 -4.39 6.94 1.49
CA ILE A 88 -3.91 6.60 2.83
C ILE A 88 -5.09 6.73 3.80
N VAL A 89 -5.24 5.74 4.66
CA VAL A 89 -6.18 5.76 5.78
C VAL A 89 -5.35 5.75 7.04
N VAL A 90 -5.54 6.75 7.89
CA VAL A 90 -4.81 6.92 9.15
C VAL A 90 -5.79 6.70 10.30
N ARG A 91 -5.39 5.91 11.29
CA ARG A 91 -6.19 5.64 12.50
C ARG A 91 -5.52 6.28 13.70
N LYS A 92 -6.32 6.93 14.55
CA LYS A 92 -5.88 7.45 15.86
C LYS A 92 -5.58 6.30 16.82
N GLY A 93 -4.59 6.49 17.67
CA GLY A 93 -4.05 5.50 18.60
C GLY A 93 -2.81 4.78 18.06
N GLU A 94 -2.15 4.05 18.97
CA GLU A 94 -1.09 3.09 18.62
C GLU A 94 -1.67 1.93 17.81
N ARG A 95 -0.82 1.31 16.98
CA ARG A 95 -1.17 0.07 16.29
C ARG A 95 -1.29 -1.05 17.32
N ASP A 96 -2.45 -1.71 17.34
CA ASP A 96 -2.63 -2.89 18.17
C ASP A 96 -1.74 -4.03 17.63
N LYS A 97 -0.85 -4.53 18.49
CA LYS A 97 0.06 -5.63 18.15
C LYS A 97 -0.65 -6.96 17.98
N ASN A 98 -1.85 -7.10 18.55
CA ASN A 98 -2.69 -8.28 18.45
C ASN A 98 -3.69 -8.19 17.28
N ASP A 99 -3.72 -7.06 16.55
CA ASP A 99 -4.56 -6.93 15.36
C ASP A 99 -3.99 -7.80 14.23
N ILE A 100 -4.67 -8.91 13.95
CA ILE A 100 -4.34 -9.86 12.90
C ILE A 100 -4.18 -9.13 11.55
N TYR A 101 -5.01 -8.12 11.28
CA TYR A 101 -4.93 -7.34 10.03
C TYR A 101 -3.70 -6.44 9.97
N GLY A 102 -3.14 -6.04 11.12
CA GLY A 102 -1.85 -5.35 11.22
C GLY A 102 -0.64 -6.26 11.05
N THR A 103 -0.81 -7.58 11.22
CA THR A 103 0.27 -8.58 11.08
C THR A 103 0.35 -9.22 9.70
N TRP A 104 -0.74 -9.17 8.92
CA TRP A 104 -0.76 -9.77 7.60
C TRP A 104 -0.25 -8.81 6.52
N PRO A 105 0.57 -9.30 5.58
CA PRO A 105 1.03 -8.50 4.47
C PRO A 105 -0.10 -8.15 3.50
N ARG A 106 0.10 -7.09 2.72
CA ARG A 106 -0.83 -6.69 1.65
C ARG A 106 -0.29 -7.08 0.28
N VAL A 107 -1.14 -7.64 -0.57
CA VAL A 107 -0.84 -7.88 -1.98
C VAL A 107 -0.73 -6.55 -2.71
N ILE A 108 0.37 -6.34 -3.42
CA ILE A 108 0.67 -5.04 -4.02
C ILE A 108 0.75 -5.05 -5.54
N GLU A 109 0.72 -6.24 -6.15
CA GLU A 109 0.79 -6.45 -7.59
C GLU A 109 -0.07 -7.64 -8.00
N PRO A 110 -0.51 -7.69 -9.28
CA PRO A 110 -1.25 -8.84 -9.79
C PRO A 110 -0.49 -10.14 -9.57
N ILE A 111 -1.22 -11.19 -9.18
CA ILE A 111 -0.65 -12.51 -8.94
C ILE A 111 -0.09 -13.08 -10.24
N VAL A 112 1.12 -13.63 -10.17
CA VAL A 112 1.76 -14.27 -11.32
C VAL A 112 1.58 -15.77 -11.20
N ASP A 113 0.67 -16.32 -12.02
CA ASP A 113 0.42 -17.75 -12.10
C ASP A 113 1.58 -18.48 -12.81
N ARG A 114 2.05 -19.56 -12.20
CA ARG A 114 2.99 -20.53 -12.76
C ARG A 114 2.42 -21.95 -12.62
N LYS A 115 3.13 -22.94 -13.20
CA LYS A 115 2.72 -24.34 -13.09
C LYS A 115 2.84 -24.78 -11.62
N ASN A 116 1.71 -25.04 -10.98
CA ASN A 116 1.58 -25.51 -9.59
C ASN A 116 2.03 -24.53 -8.49
N HIS A 117 2.34 -23.28 -8.84
CA HIS A 117 2.67 -22.26 -7.86
C HIS A 117 2.26 -20.86 -8.33
N GLN A 118 1.96 -19.98 -7.39
CA GLN A 118 1.62 -18.58 -7.64
C GLN A 118 2.65 -17.71 -6.95
N HIS A 119 3.20 -16.74 -7.67
CA HIS A 119 4.07 -15.73 -7.07
C HIS A 119 3.20 -14.58 -6.58
N VAL A 120 3.17 -14.41 -5.26
CA VAL A 120 2.43 -13.36 -4.57
C VAL A 120 3.43 -12.32 -4.09
N ARG A 121 3.28 -11.09 -4.58
CA ARG A 121 4.14 -9.96 -4.19
C ARG A 121 3.47 -9.18 -3.08
N LEU A 122 4.18 -9.03 -1.97
CA LEU A 122 3.66 -8.64 -0.68
C LEU A 122 4.41 -7.43 -0.13
N CYS A 123 3.67 -6.48 0.43
CA CYS A 123 4.19 -5.45 1.31
C CYS A 123 3.94 -5.88 2.75
N CYS A 124 5.00 -6.02 3.52
CA CYS A 124 4.98 -6.65 4.84
C CYS A 124 4.92 -5.61 5.97
N PRO A 125 4.40 -5.96 7.16
CA PRO A 125 4.36 -5.06 8.31
C PRO A 125 5.75 -4.58 8.79
N ASN A 126 6.81 -5.32 8.45
CA ASN A 126 8.20 -4.96 8.72
C ASN A 126 8.78 -3.98 7.69
N GLY A 127 7.98 -3.47 6.74
CA GLY A 127 8.43 -2.53 5.71
C GLY A 127 9.13 -3.19 4.53
N GLU A 128 9.17 -4.52 4.46
CA GLU A 128 9.80 -5.24 3.36
C GLU A 128 8.85 -5.48 2.19
N TYR A 129 9.44 -5.59 1.00
CA TYR A 129 8.80 -6.08 -0.20
C TYR A 129 9.28 -7.50 -0.45
N VAL A 130 8.35 -8.46 -0.51
CA VAL A 130 8.69 -9.87 -0.65
C VAL A 130 7.91 -10.51 -1.80
N ASN A 131 8.58 -11.35 -2.60
CA ASN A 131 7.93 -12.22 -3.57
C ASN A 131 7.88 -13.66 -3.04
N VAL A 132 6.68 -14.16 -2.74
CA VAL A 132 6.48 -15.48 -2.12
C VAL A 132 5.87 -16.46 -3.14
N PRO A 133 6.58 -17.55 -3.49
CA PRO A 133 6.01 -18.62 -4.33
C PRO A 133 5.12 -19.53 -3.48
N ILE A 134 3.80 -19.34 -3.59
CA ILE A 134 2.78 -20.16 -2.93
C ILE A 134 2.55 -21.43 -3.73
N SER A 135 2.55 -22.58 -3.06
CA SER A 135 2.32 -23.90 -3.66
C SER A 135 1.46 -24.77 -2.74
N LYS A 136 0.67 -25.67 -3.32
CA LYS A 136 -0.24 -26.56 -2.57
C LYS A 136 0.50 -27.43 -1.56
N ASN A 137 1.69 -27.90 -1.91
CA ASN A 137 2.46 -28.84 -1.08
C ASN A 137 3.13 -28.15 0.12
N LYS A 138 3.68 -26.95 -0.09
CA LYS A 138 4.39 -26.23 0.98
C LYS A 138 3.45 -25.43 1.89
N HIS A 139 2.42 -24.82 1.31
CA HIS A 139 1.56 -23.85 2.01
C HIS A 139 0.13 -24.36 2.22
N GLY A 140 -0.15 -25.60 1.83
CA GLY A 140 -1.47 -26.21 1.92
C GLY A 140 -2.42 -25.80 0.79
N ALA A 141 -3.50 -26.57 0.64
CA ALA A 141 -4.49 -26.36 -0.42
C ALA A 141 -5.31 -25.08 -0.25
N GLY A 142 -5.56 -24.66 0.99
CA GLY A 142 -6.34 -23.45 1.31
C GLY A 142 -5.65 -22.18 0.83
N LEU A 143 -4.41 -21.95 1.27
CA LEU A 143 -3.62 -20.77 0.91
C LEU A 143 -3.29 -20.73 -0.60
N HIS A 144 -3.00 -21.89 -1.21
CA HIS A 144 -2.84 -22.00 -2.65
C HIS A 144 -4.14 -21.73 -3.44
N ARG A 145 -5.31 -22.06 -2.89
CA ARG A 145 -6.59 -21.69 -3.54
C ARG A 145 -6.85 -20.19 -3.39
N LEU A 146 -6.50 -19.62 -2.24
CA LEU A 146 -6.64 -18.19 -1.96
C LEU A 146 -5.73 -17.35 -2.87
N SER A 147 -4.48 -17.76 -3.09
CA SER A 147 -3.54 -17.05 -3.97
C SER A 147 -4.08 -16.85 -5.39
N HIS A 148 -4.83 -17.82 -5.93
CA HIS A 148 -5.47 -17.69 -7.24
C HIS A 148 -6.58 -16.63 -7.34
N HIS A 149 -7.16 -16.23 -6.21
CA HIS A 149 -8.26 -15.27 -6.15
C HIS A 149 -7.83 -13.93 -5.56
N ALA A 150 -6.60 -13.83 -5.06
CA ALA A 150 -6.08 -12.61 -4.47
C ALA A 150 -5.89 -11.51 -5.53
N ALA A 151 -6.20 -10.28 -5.14
CA ALA A 151 -6.07 -9.07 -5.93
C ALA A 151 -5.13 -8.06 -5.26
N PRO A 152 -4.52 -7.13 -6.01
CA PRO A 152 -3.81 -6.01 -5.43
C PRO A 152 -4.70 -5.23 -4.46
N GLY A 153 -4.22 -5.00 -3.24
CA GLY A 153 -4.98 -4.39 -2.16
C GLY A 153 -5.47 -5.40 -1.12
N ASP A 154 -5.52 -6.70 -1.43
CA ASP A 154 -6.00 -7.71 -0.48
C ASP A 154 -5.00 -7.94 0.66
N ILE A 155 -5.53 -8.23 1.84
CA ILE A 155 -4.74 -8.71 2.98
C ILE A 155 -4.51 -10.21 2.77
N PHE A 156 -3.26 -10.66 2.87
CA PHE A 156 -2.86 -12.03 2.54
C PHE A 156 -2.42 -12.79 3.81
N PRO A 157 -3.05 -13.93 4.15
CA PRO A 157 -2.85 -14.61 5.43
C PRO A 157 -1.57 -15.45 5.43
N VAL A 158 -0.43 -14.76 5.44
CA VAL A 158 0.91 -15.36 5.50
C VAL A 158 1.67 -14.70 6.65
N THR A 159 2.22 -15.52 7.53
CA THR A 159 3.08 -15.09 8.63
C THR A 159 4.54 -14.98 8.18
N ALA A 160 5.38 -14.27 8.93
CA ALA A 160 6.81 -14.16 8.64
C ALA A 160 7.49 -15.54 8.50
N GLU A 161 7.08 -16.51 9.33
CA GLU A 161 7.59 -17.89 9.28
C GLU A 161 7.36 -18.56 7.92
N LEU A 162 6.18 -18.36 7.32
CA LEU A 162 5.85 -18.89 5.99
C LEU A 162 6.59 -18.17 4.86
N ILE A 163 7.06 -16.95 5.12
CA ILE A 163 7.85 -16.14 4.18
C ILE A 163 9.33 -16.57 4.19
N GLU A 164 9.86 -16.90 5.37
CA GLU A 164 11.29 -17.12 5.62
C GLU A 164 11.84 -18.47 5.15
N ASP A 165 10.99 -19.39 4.67
CA ASP A 165 11.43 -20.65 4.06
C ASP A 165 12.09 -20.39 2.68
N LYS A 166 13.35 -19.97 2.76
CA LYS A 166 14.31 -19.58 1.72
C LYS A 166 14.05 -20.21 0.35
N SER A 167 13.73 -19.35 -0.60
CA SER A 167 14.48 -19.14 -1.84
C SER A 167 15.63 -20.14 -2.13
N THR A 168 15.30 -21.38 -2.47
CA THR A 168 16.00 -22.10 -3.54
C THR A 168 15.06 -21.95 -4.73
N THR A 169 15.28 -21.04 -5.68
CA THR A 169 16.49 -20.83 -6.47
C THR A 169 16.51 -19.40 -7.01
N ASN A 170 17.63 -18.70 -6.79
CA ASN A 170 18.08 -17.60 -7.64
C ASN A 170 18.15 -18.10 -9.09
N LYS A 171 17.22 -17.66 -9.95
CA LYS A 171 17.29 -17.54 -11.42
C LYS A 171 15.86 -17.32 -11.95
N GLU A 172 15.34 -16.11 -11.83
CA GLU A 172 14.24 -15.59 -12.68
C GLU A 172 14.13 -14.06 -12.49
N ASN A 173 15.28 -13.38 -12.39
CA ASN A 173 15.39 -11.95 -12.72
C ASN A 173 15.65 -11.86 -14.21
N GLU A 174 14.64 -12.18 -15.02
CA GLU A 174 14.51 -11.75 -16.41
C GLU A 174 13.21 -12.34 -16.99
N ILE A 175 12.63 -11.61 -17.95
CA ILE A 175 11.47 -11.96 -18.77
C ILE A 175 10.13 -11.40 -18.25
N ILE A 176 9.94 -10.13 -18.59
CA ILE A 176 8.67 -9.65 -19.15
C ILE A 176 8.33 -10.58 -20.34
N SER A 177 7.28 -11.40 -20.25
CA SER A 177 6.53 -11.77 -21.45
C SER A 177 5.16 -12.39 -21.18
N SER A 178 4.17 -11.74 -21.78
CA SER A 178 2.79 -12.16 -22.06
C SER A 178 1.84 -12.36 -20.85
N PRO A 179 0.73 -11.59 -20.78
CA PRO A 179 -0.39 -11.99 -19.95
C PRO A 179 -1.01 -13.24 -20.58
N ARG A 180 -0.85 -14.42 -19.94
CA ARG A 180 -1.77 -15.52 -20.19
C ARG A 180 -3.17 -15.03 -19.82
N ARG A 181 -4.13 -15.28 -20.71
CA ARG A 181 -5.50 -14.73 -20.71
C ARG A 181 -6.01 -14.56 -19.27
N ARG A 182 -6.23 -13.29 -18.91
CA ARG A 182 -6.88 -12.89 -17.67
C ARG A 182 -8.12 -13.77 -17.49
N ARG A 183 -8.22 -14.53 -16.40
CA ARG A 183 -9.55 -14.71 -15.83
C ARG A 183 -9.95 -13.31 -15.41
N ALA A 184 -10.80 -12.68 -16.22
CA ALA A 184 -11.47 -11.46 -15.84
C ALA A 184 -11.94 -11.64 -14.40
N TYR A 185 -11.69 -10.64 -13.55
CA TYR A 185 -12.26 -10.57 -12.21
C TYR A 185 -13.70 -11.06 -12.29
N ARG A 186 -13.96 -12.27 -11.78
CA ARG A 186 -15.31 -12.83 -11.77
C ARG A 186 -16.05 -12.04 -10.71
N THR A 187 -16.92 -11.15 -11.19
CA THR A 187 -18.09 -10.63 -10.49
C THR A 187 -18.93 -11.76 -9.93
#